data_AF-A0A0D0DGI4-F1
#
_entry.id   AF-A0A0D0DGI4-F1
#
_cell.length_a   1.000
_cell.length_b   1.000
_cell.length_c   1.000
_cell.angle_alpha   90.00
_cell.angle_beta   90.00
_cell.angle_gamma   90.00
#
_symmetry.space_group_name_H-M   'P 1'
#
loop_
_entity.id
_entity.type
_entity.pdbx_description
1 polymer ?
#
loop_
_entity_poly.entity_id
_entity_poly.type
_entity_poly.pdbx_seq_one_letter_code
_entity_poly.pdbx_strand_id
1 'polypeptide(L)'
;MAKAFQVMLEQFGLKHRVLAVNADNASANNTQTKMLACLNNSFQSVNHVHCYNHTHQLLAKTLLKPFSTSTAGSDPDLECEVTDDAEVLLILDDDLDLDTDSACEVDDIDDSIDKLQELDNVDHQRILNETVAVKATIAKVSTFCFHYH
;
A
#
# COMPACT_ATOMS: atom_id res chain seq x y z
N MET A 1 -5.38 12.45 -14.40
CA MET A 1 -4.76 11.50 -15.34
C MET A 1 -5.76 10.72 -16.19
N ALA A 2 -6.92 10.28 -15.68
CA ALA A 2 -7.89 9.44 -16.42
C ALA A 2 -8.29 9.98 -17.82
N LYS A 3 -8.57 11.28 -17.96
CA LYS A 3 -8.91 11.90 -19.26
C LYS A 3 -7.76 11.81 -20.28
N ALA A 4 -6.52 11.99 -19.84
CA ALA A 4 -5.35 11.87 -20.72
C ALA A 4 -5.17 10.42 -21.19
N PHE A 5 -5.40 9.46 -20.29
CA PHE A 5 -5.37 8.04 -20.62
C PHE A 5 -6.48 7.65 -21.61
N GLN A 6 -7.69 8.18 -21.43
CA GLN A 6 -8.80 8.03 -22.40
C GLN A 6 -8.42 8.55 -23.80
N VAL A 7 -7.85 9.75 -23.88
CA VAL A 7 -7.40 10.32 -25.17
C VAL A 7 -6.35 9.41 -25.83
N MET A 8 -5.42 8.86 -25.05
CA MET A 8 -4.44 7.89 -25.54
C MET A 8 -5.14 6.62 -26.09
N LEU A 9 -6.10 6.05 -25.36
CA LEU A 9 -6.85 4.87 -25.83
C LEU A 9 -7.60 5.13 -27.14
N GLU A 10 -8.14 6.33 -27.33
CA GLU A 10 -8.79 6.74 -28.58
C GLU A 10 -7.78 6.87 -29.73
N GLN A 11 -6.65 7.53 -29.49
CA GLN A 11 -5.59 7.73 -30.49
C GLN A 11 -5.03 6.40 -31.02
N PHE A 12 -4.92 5.39 -30.15
CA PHE A 12 -4.40 4.07 -30.53
C PHE A 12 -5.50 3.07 -30.94
N GLY A 13 -6.78 3.47 -30.97
CA GLY A 13 -7.88 2.57 -31.32
C GLY A 13 -8.11 1.43 -30.31
N LEU A 14 -7.67 1.60 -29.07
CA LEU A 14 -7.74 0.63 -27.98
C LEU A 14 -8.93 0.85 -27.03
N LYS A 15 -9.70 1.93 -27.26
CA LYS A 15 -10.88 2.31 -26.46
C LYS A 15 -11.78 1.15 -26.04
N HIS A 16 -12.01 0.17 -26.92
CA HIS A 16 -12.90 -0.98 -26.66
C HIS A 16 -12.15 -2.31 -26.47
N ARG A 17 -10.85 -2.26 -26.17
CA ARG A 17 -9.97 -3.43 -26.09
C ARG A 17 -9.11 -3.44 -24.82
N VAL A 18 -9.47 -2.62 -23.83
CA VAL A 18 -8.81 -2.63 -22.52
C VAL A 18 -9.32 -3.84 -21.75
N LEU A 19 -8.42 -4.79 -21.47
CA LEU A 19 -8.72 -6.00 -20.70
C LEU A 19 -8.33 -5.87 -19.23
N ALA A 20 -7.22 -5.18 -18.96
CA ALA A 20 -6.72 -4.91 -17.63
C ALA A 20 -5.80 -3.68 -17.65
N VAL A 21 -5.74 -2.97 -16.52
CA VAL A 21 -4.77 -1.90 -16.28
C VAL A 21 -4.00 -2.24 -15.00
N ASN A 22 -2.68 -2.33 -15.12
CA ASN A 22 -1.80 -2.52 -13.97
C ASN A 22 -1.26 -1.16 -13.51
N ALA A 23 -1.50 -0.81 -12.25
CA ALA A 23 -0.97 0.39 -11.61
C ALA A 23 -0.50 0.09 -10.18
N ASP A 24 0.37 0.94 -9.61
CA ASP A 24 0.72 0.82 -8.20
C ASP A 24 -0.48 1.16 -7.29
N ASN A 25 -0.36 0.89 -5.99
CA ASN A 25 -1.47 1.04 -5.04
C ASN A 25 -1.60 2.47 -4.49
N ALA A 26 -1.02 3.48 -5.13
CA ALA A 26 -1.17 4.86 -4.69
C ALA A 26 -2.64 5.33 -4.83
N SER A 27 -3.10 6.13 -3.87
CA SER A 27 -4.45 6.73 -3.85
C SER A 27 -4.77 7.52 -5.14
N ALA A 28 -3.76 8.17 -5.72
CA ALA A 28 -3.88 8.84 -7.02
C ALA A 28 -4.24 7.87 -8.16
N ASN A 29 -3.70 6.65 -8.14
CA ASN A 29 -4.01 5.62 -9.12
C ASN A 29 -5.40 5.01 -8.87
N ASN A 30 -5.80 4.82 -7.61
CA ASN A 30 -7.18 4.42 -7.27
C ASN A 30 -8.21 5.44 -7.81
N THR A 31 -7.97 6.73 -7.59
CA THR A 31 -8.79 7.82 -8.12
C THR A 31 -8.81 7.83 -9.65
N GLN A 32 -7.65 7.68 -10.29
CA GLN A 32 -7.56 7.62 -11.75
C GLN A 32 -8.37 6.45 -12.32
N THR A 33 -8.27 5.27 -11.73
CA THR A 33 -8.96 4.05 -12.16
C THR A 33 -10.47 4.17 -11.99
N LYS A 34 -10.94 4.69 -10.84
CA LYS A 34 -12.36 5.01 -10.61
C LYS A 34 -12.88 5.97 -11.69
N MET A 35 -12.15 7.05 -11.97
CA MET A 35 -12.52 8.00 -13.02
C MET A 35 -12.47 7.40 -14.43
N LEU A 36 -11.53 6.51 -14.72
CA LEU A 36 -11.37 5.89 -16.04
C LEU A 36 -12.56 4.97 -16.37
N ALA A 37 -13.08 4.24 -15.38
CA ALA A 37 -14.26 3.39 -15.53
C ALA A 37 -15.54 4.16 -15.88
N CYS A 38 -15.60 5.46 -15.52
CA CYS A 38 -16.71 6.34 -15.87
C CYS A 38 -16.60 6.97 -17.27
N LEU A 39 -15.47 6.78 -17.97
CA LEU A 39 -15.27 7.32 -19.31
C LEU A 39 -15.75 6.35 -20.38
N ASN A 40 -15.93 6.85 -21.60
CA ASN A 40 -16.39 6.04 -22.73
C ASN A 40 -15.25 5.12 -23.20
N ASN A 41 -15.02 3.99 -22.56
CA ASN A 41 -14.07 2.96 -22.96
C ASN A 41 -14.57 1.58 -22.45
N SER A 42 -13.83 0.50 -22.70
CA SER A 42 -14.17 -0.84 -22.21
C SER A 42 -13.61 -1.18 -20.83
N PHE A 43 -12.87 -0.27 -20.20
CA PHE A 43 -12.32 -0.50 -18.87
C PHE A 43 -13.43 -0.45 -17.82
N GLN A 44 -13.45 -1.43 -16.92
CA GLN A 44 -14.28 -1.42 -15.71
C GLN A 44 -13.36 -1.42 -14.49
N SER A 45 -13.83 -0.97 -13.33
CA SER A 45 -13.02 -0.93 -12.10
C SER A 45 -12.43 -2.30 -11.74
N VAL A 46 -13.17 -3.38 -11.99
CA VAL A 46 -12.72 -4.78 -11.79
C VAL A 46 -11.56 -5.21 -12.68
N ASN A 47 -11.27 -4.45 -13.75
CA ASN A 47 -10.13 -4.67 -14.62
C ASN A 47 -8.84 -4.02 -14.07
N HIS A 48 -8.90 -3.37 -12.92
CA HIS A 48 -7.73 -2.87 -12.23
C HIS A 48 -6.94 -4.02 -11.60
N VAL A 49 -5.65 -4.07 -11.89
CA VAL A 49 -4.73 -5.04 -11.30
C VAL A 49 -3.67 -4.27 -10.51
N HIS A 50 -3.47 -4.66 -9.26
CA HIS A 50 -2.43 -4.08 -8.43
C HIS A 50 -1.03 -4.52 -8.89
N CYS A 51 -0.07 -3.60 -8.78
CA CYS A 51 1.31 -3.88 -9.11
C CYS A 51 1.90 -4.88 -8.11
N TYR A 52 2.19 -6.10 -8.57
CA TYR A 52 2.79 -7.18 -7.76
C TYR A 52 4.00 -6.73 -6.96
N ASN A 53 4.91 -5.96 -7.56
CA ASN A 53 6.10 -5.47 -6.87
C ASN A 53 5.74 -4.54 -5.70
N HIS A 54 4.73 -3.68 -5.90
CA HIS A 54 4.28 -2.77 -4.88
C HIS A 54 3.57 -3.54 -3.76
N THR A 55 2.68 -4.48 -4.09
CA THR A 55 2.05 -5.37 -3.11
C THR A 55 3.09 -6.16 -2.31
N HIS A 56 4.11 -6.71 -2.97
CA HIS A 56 5.17 -7.46 -2.30
C HIS A 56 6.01 -6.58 -1.36
N GLN A 57 6.32 -5.34 -1.77
CA GLN A 57 7.00 -4.37 -0.92
C GLN A 57 6.16 -3.97 0.28
N LEU A 58 4.86 -3.73 0.10
CA LEU A 58 3.93 -3.45 1.18
C LEU A 58 3.86 -4.63 2.15
N LEU A 59 3.68 -5.86 1.66
CA LEU A 59 3.69 -7.06 2.49
C LEU A 59 4.97 -7.18 3.32
N ALA A 60 6.14 -6.97 2.69
CA ALA A 60 7.41 -7.00 3.42
C ALA A 60 7.50 -5.91 4.48
N LYS A 61 7.10 -4.67 4.16
CA LYS A 61 7.07 -3.55 5.11
C LYS A 61 6.14 -3.84 6.29
N THR A 62 4.92 -4.28 6.03
CA THR A 62 3.92 -4.59 7.07
C THR A 62 4.38 -5.73 7.97
N LEU A 63 4.97 -6.79 7.41
CA LEU A 63 5.49 -7.91 8.19
C LEU A 63 6.71 -7.51 9.05
N LEU A 64 7.54 -6.58 8.58
CA LEU A 64 8.74 -6.13 9.28
C LEU A 64 8.48 -4.98 10.25
N LYS A 65 7.40 -4.19 10.06
CA LYS A 65 7.07 -3.00 10.87
C LYS A 65 7.12 -3.26 12.39
N PRO A 66 6.55 -4.34 12.95
CA PRO A 66 6.62 -4.62 14.39
C PRO A 66 8.06 -4.79 14.91
N PHE A 67 8.97 -5.20 14.03
CA PHE A 67 10.36 -5.48 14.35
C PHE A 67 11.30 -4.30 14.05
N SER A 68 10.89 -3.39 13.17
CA SER A 68 11.64 -2.21 12.75
C SER A 68 11.43 -0.99 13.67
N THR A 69 10.46 -1.03 14.60
CA THR A 69 10.32 0.03 15.60
C THR A 69 11.59 0.11 16.43
N SER A 70 12.30 1.23 16.29
CA SER A 70 13.51 1.51 17.05
C SER A 70 13.20 1.34 18.53
N THR A 71 14.00 0.54 19.22
CA THR A 71 14.05 0.60 20.67
C THR A 71 14.49 2.03 20.99
N ALA A 72 13.57 2.87 21.46
CA ALA A 72 13.89 4.21 21.92
C ALA A 72 14.99 4.10 22.99
N GLY A 73 16.22 4.40 22.59
CA GLY A 73 17.42 4.15 23.39
C GLY A 73 18.67 3.97 22.52
N SER A 74 19.25 5.11 22.11
CA SER A 74 20.65 5.28 21.67
C SER A 74 21.05 4.80 20.27
N ASP A 75 20.86 5.66 19.26
CA ASP A 75 21.97 6.20 18.43
C ASP A 75 21.43 7.32 17.50
N PRO A 76 22.00 8.53 17.45
CA PRO A 76 21.47 9.65 16.67
C PRO A 76 21.89 9.65 15.18
N ASP A 77 22.44 8.57 14.64
CA ASP A 77 23.11 8.60 13.31
C ASP A 77 22.55 7.60 12.28
N LEU A 78 21.35 7.06 12.49
CA LEU A 78 20.68 6.20 11.50
C LEU A 78 19.22 6.61 11.31
N GLU A 79 18.99 7.87 10.95
CA GLU A 79 17.73 8.25 10.30
C GLU A 79 17.76 7.76 8.85
N CYS A 80 17.51 6.46 8.66
CA CYS A 80 16.96 6.02 7.39
C CYS A 80 15.50 6.48 7.40
N GLU A 81 15.28 7.68 6.87
CA GLU A 81 13.97 8.24 6.59
C GLU A 81 13.26 7.30 5.61
N VAL A 82 12.58 6.29 6.15
CA VAL A 82 11.65 5.48 5.37
C VAL A 82 10.45 6.38 5.17
N THR A 83 10.42 7.07 4.04
CA THR A 83 9.30 7.95 3.68
C THR A 83 8.00 7.20 3.88
N ASP A 84 7.17 7.75 4.76
CA ASP A 84 5.88 7.24 5.25
C ASP A 84 4.79 7.47 4.19
N ASP A 85 5.09 7.12 2.94
CA ASP A 85 4.33 7.55 1.76
C ASP A 85 3.58 6.39 1.09
N ALA A 86 3.28 5.34 1.85
CA ALA A 86 2.49 4.23 1.35
C ALA A 86 1.66 3.58 2.46
N GLU A 87 0.42 4.05 2.53
CA GLU A 87 -0.70 3.57 3.34
C GLU A 87 -0.85 2.04 3.28
N VAL A 88 -0.98 1.40 4.43
CA VAL A 88 -1.13 -0.06 4.56
C VAL A 88 -2.62 -0.39 4.40
N LEU A 89 -3.07 -0.52 3.17
CA LEU A 89 -4.35 -1.18 2.87
C LEU A 89 -4.21 -2.68 3.16
N LEU A 90 -4.65 -3.08 4.36
CA LEU A 90 -4.89 -4.47 4.69
C LEU A 90 -5.88 -5.04 3.68
N ILE A 91 -5.41 -6.03 2.92
CA ILE A 91 -6.21 -6.87 2.04
C ILE A 91 -7.20 -7.64 2.92
N LEU A 92 -8.38 -7.07 3.10
CA LEU A 92 -9.59 -7.80 3.46
C LEU A 92 -10.58 -7.51 2.34
N ASP A 93 -10.93 -8.56 1.60
CA ASP A 93 -12.07 -8.57 0.69
C ASP A 93 -13.30 -8.04 1.44
N ASP A 94 -13.66 -6.78 1.19
CA ASP A 94 -14.94 -6.20 1.58
C ASP A 94 -15.89 -6.21 0.37
N ASP A 95 -15.89 -7.33 -0.36
CA ASP A 95 -16.95 -7.70 -1.31
C ASP A 95 -18.18 -8.20 -0.53
N LEU A 96 -18.69 -7.35 0.37
CA LEU A 96 -20.04 -7.46 0.92
C LEU A 96 -20.88 -6.29 0.37
N ASP A 97 -21.53 -6.60 -0.75
CA ASP A 97 -22.62 -5.88 -1.42
C ASP A 97 -23.29 -4.76 -0.61
N LEU A 98 -23.24 -3.53 -1.16
CA LEU A 98 -24.34 -2.57 -1.05
C LEU A 98 -24.52 -1.81 -2.37
N ASP A 99 -25.52 -2.23 -3.14
CA ASP A 99 -26.25 -1.38 -4.08
C ASP A 99 -26.63 -0.06 -3.38
N THR A 100 -26.06 1.08 -3.80
CA THR A 100 -26.70 2.40 -3.64
C THR A 100 -26.15 3.36 -4.70
N ASP A 101 -27.09 3.96 -5.43
CA ASP A 101 -26.92 4.89 -6.53
C ASP A 101 -26.04 6.12 -6.23
N SER A 102 -25.21 6.47 -7.21
CA SER A 102 -24.89 7.85 -7.63
C SER A 102 -24.61 8.90 -6.53
N ALA A 103 -23.35 8.99 -6.09
CA ALA A 103 -22.69 10.27 -5.81
C ALA A 103 -21.17 10.09 -5.90
N CYS A 104 -20.54 10.62 -6.95
CA CYS A 104 -19.10 10.64 -7.10
C CYS A 104 -18.47 11.79 -6.29
N GLU A 105 -18.69 11.79 -4.97
CA GLU A 105 -17.87 12.52 -3.99
C GLU A 105 -17.00 11.49 -3.28
N VAL A 106 -15.68 11.62 -3.44
CA VAL A 106 -14.70 10.67 -2.90
C VAL A 106 -13.95 11.40 -1.80
N ASP A 107 -14.36 11.16 -0.54
CA ASP A 107 -13.55 11.46 0.63
C ASP A 107 -12.83 10.16 0.99
N ASP A 108 -11.61 9.99 0.45
CA ASP A 108 -10.75 8.82 0.66
C ASP A 108 -10.04 9.03 2.02
N ILE A 109 -10.76 8.75 3.12
CA ILE A 109 -10.15 8.72 4.46
C ILE A 109 -9.43 7.37 4.58
N ASP A 110 -8.11 7.42 4.41
CA ASP A 110 -7.18 6.32 4.67
C ASP A 110 -7.11 6.02 6.17
N ASP A 111 -7.73 4.92 6.58
CA ASP A 111 -7.74 4.45 7.97
C ASP A 111 -6.88 3.17 8.09
N SER A 112 -5.66 3.24 7.57
CA SER A 112 -4.62 2.22 7.72
C SER A 112 -4.12 2.16 9.19
N ILE A 113 -4.96 1.63 10.08
CA ILE A 113 -4.67 1.55 11.51
C ILE A 113 -3.69 0.40 11.82
N ASP A 114 -2.54 0.74 12.40
CA ASP A 114 -1.58 -0.23 12.94
C ASP A 114 -2.10 -0.83 14.24
N LYS A 115 -2.63 -2.07 14.17
CA LYS A 115 -3.18 -2.78 15.33
C LYS A 115 -2.18 -2.98 16.48
N LEU A 116 -0.87 -2.87 16.22
CA LEU A 116 0.14 -2.90 17.28
C LEU A 116 0.12 -1.60 18.12
N GLN A 117 -0.19 -0.47 17.49
CA GLN A 117 -0.33 0.84 18.14
C GLN A 117 -1.64 0.97 18.92
N GLU A 118 -2.65 0.14 18.63
CA GLU A 118 -3.91 0.07 19.38
C GLU A 118 -3.81 -0.72 20.69
N LEU A 119 -2.71 -1.46 20.91
CA LEU A 119 -2.52 -2.23 22.13
C LEU A 119 -2.30 -1.33 23.34
N ASP A 120 -2.72 -1.81 24.51
CA ASP A 120 -2.35 -1.15 25.76
C ASP A 120 -0.83 -1.20 25.99
N ASN A 121 -0.32 -0.26 26.78
CA ASN A 121 1.12 -0.12 27.02
C ASN A 121 1.78 -1.38 27.62
N VAL A 122 1.03 -2.23 28.34
CA VAL A 122 1.56 -3.44 28.98
C VAL A 122 1.71 -4.55 27.95
N ASP A 123 0.69 -4.79 27.15
CA ASP A 123 0.70 -5.79 26.08
C ASP A 123 1.67 -5.39 24.96
N HIS A 124 1.73 -4.10 24.63
CA HIS A 124 2.71 -3.54 23.70
C HIS A 124 4.15 -3.83 24.19
N GLN A 125 4.46 -3.51 25.45
CA GLN A 125 5.80 -3.75 26.01
C GLN A 125 6.13 -5.26 26.12
N ARG A 126 5.14 -6.10 26.43
CA ARG A 126 5.32 -7.57 26.45
C ARG A 126 5.75 -8.09 25.08
N ILE A 127 5.01 -7.72 24.03
CA ILE A 127 5.31 -8.16 22.66
C ILE A 127 6.67 -7.63 22.19
N LEU A 128 7.02 -6.38 22.53
CA LEU A 128 8.35 -5.84 22.22
C LEU A 128 9.47 -6.63 22.90
N ASN A 129 9.29 -7.04 24.16
CA ASN A 129 10.27 -7.84 24.89
C ASN A 129 10.41 -9.26 24.32
N GLU A 130 9.30 -9.90 23.93
CA GLU A 130 9.31 -11.23 23.33
C GLU A 130 9.96 -11.24 21.94
N THR A 131 9.91 -10.11 21.21
CA THR A 131 10.41 -10.00 19.83
C THR A 131 11.86 -9.53 19.72
N VAL A 132 12.56 -9.25 20.82
CA VAL A 132 13.95 -8.74 20.84
C VAL A 132 14.92 -9.60 20.02
N ALA A 133 14.85 -10.92 20.14
CA ALA A 133 15.74 -11.83 19.41
C ALA A 133 15.52 -11.75 17.88
N VAL A 134 14.26 -11.55 17.46
CA VAL A 134 13.88 -11.41 16.05
C VAL A 134 14.38 -10.06 15.52
N LYS A 135 14.16 -8.97 16.28
CA LYS A 135 14.68 -7.63 15.95
C LYS A 135 16.20 -7.64 15.75
N ALA A 136 16.94 -8.24 16.68
CA ALA A 136 18.39 -8.34 16.60
C ALA A 136 18.88 -9.16 15.39
N THR A 137 18.14 -10.21 15.02
CA THR A 137 18.46 -11.03 13.85
C THR A 137 18.19 -10.29 12.55
N ILE A 138 17.05 -9.62 12.43
CA ILE A 138 16.70 -8.80 11.27
C ILE A 138 17.73 -7.70 11.07
N ALA A 139 18.09 -6.97 12.13
CA ALA A 139 19.10 -5.91 12.08
C ALA A 139 20.46 -6.43 11.57
N LYS A 140 20.90 -7.60 12.05
CA LYS A 140 22.14 -8.23 11.56
C LYS A 140 22.05 -8.57 10.07
N VAL A 141 20.98 -9.25 9.65
CA VAL A 141 20.79 -9.67 8.25
C VAL A 141 20.73 -8.46 7.32
N SER A 142 20.03 -7.38 7.72
CA SER A 142 19.98 -6.16 6.92
C SER A 142 21.36 -5.55 6.72
N THR A 143 22.22 -5.53 7.74
CA THR A 143 23.59 -4.99 7.60
C THR A 143 24.45 -5.83 6.64
N PHE A 144 24.29 -7.15 6.63
CA PHE A 144 25.05 -8.05 5.75
C PHE A 144 24.64 -7.94 4.27
N CYS A 145 23.35 -7.73 3.98
CA CYS A 145 22.88 -7.61 2.60
C CYS A 145 23.39 -6.37 1.85
N PHE A 146 23.85 -5.33 2.56
CA PHE A 146 24.35 -4.09 1.94
C PHE A 146 25.88 -3.98 1.88
N HIS A 147 26.63 -5.01 2.30
CA HIS A 147 28.11 -4.99 2.29
C HIS A 147 28.76 -5.71 1.09
N TYR A 148 27.97 -6.17 0.12
CA TYR A 148 28.46 -6.67 -1.16
C TYR A 148 28.11 -5.68 -2.28
N HIS A 149 28.90 -4.61 -2.38
CA HIS A 149 29.07 -3.83 -3.61
C HIS A 149 30.47 -3.24 -3.68
#